data_AF-A0A941NLM2-F1
#
_entry.id   AF-A0A941NLM2-F1
#
_cell.length_a   1.000
_cell.length_b   1.000
_cell.length_c   1.000
_cell.angle_alpha   90.00
_cell.angle_beta   90.00
_cell.angle_gamma   90.00
#
_symmetry.space_group_name_H-M   'P 1'
#
loop_
_entity.id
_entity.type
_entity.pdbx_description
1 polymer ?
#
loop_
_entity_poly.entity_id
_entity_poly.type
_entity_poly.pdbx_seq_one_letter_code
_entity_poly.pdbx_strand_id
1 'polypeptide(L)'
;MGLQQPIAKLPALIDADALRHALTALARESPDTGSLRKDGLGLIKAAFIAGRATVQRAVQQDGLPGLEAARALSALQDALIQVIYDFAVKHVYYAQNPTTAERLSIVATGGYGRGELAPGSDIDLLFVRPFKQTAWGESVIEFILYMLW
;
A
#
# COMPACT_ATOMS: atom_id res chain seq x y z
N MET A 1 -14.58 35.16 -17.51
CA MET A 1 -14.32 33.85 -18.14
C MET A 1 -12.95 33.38 -17.66
N GLY A 2 -12.89 32.74 -16.49
CA GLY A 2 -11.63 32.34 -15.87
C GLY A 2 -11.10 31.09 -16.53
N LEU A 3 -9.95 31.19 -17.20
CA LEU A 3 -9.22 30.03 -17.71
C LEU A 3 -8.89 29.14 -16.50
N GLN A 4 -9.51 27.97 -16.43
CA GLN A 4 -9.11 26.94 -15.49
C GLN A 4 -7.64 26.61 -15.79
N GLN A 5 -6.75 26.99 -14.89
CA GLN A 5 -5.36 26.55 -14.91
C GLN A 5 -5.36 25.01 -15.03
N PRO A 6 -4.56 24.41 -15.93
CA PRO A 6 -4.48 22.97 -16.01
C PRO A 6 -4.09 22.41 -14.64
N ILE A 7 -4.91 21.50 -14.12
CA ILE A 7 -4.68 20.86 -12.83
C ILE A 7 -3.31 20.16 -12.90
N ALA A 8 -2.35 20.64 -12.12
CA ALA A 8 -1.04 20.02 -12.02
C ALA A 8 -1.23 18.60 -11.47
N LYS A 9 -0.96 17.59 -12.30
CA LYS A 9 -0.95 16.18 -11.85
C LYS A 9 0.34 15.93 -11.11
N LEU A 10 0.23 15.37 -9.91
CA LEU A 10 1.40 14.90 -9.17
C LEU A 10 2.10 13.76 -9.94
N PRO A 11 3.44 13.70 -9.91
CA PRO A 11 4.16 12.51 -10.36
C PRO A 11 3.82 11.33 -9.45
N ALA A 12 4.24 10.12 -9.84
CA ALA A 12 4.11 8.94 -9.00
C ALA A 12 4.72 9.21 -7.61
N LEU A 13 3.91 9.03 -6.55
CA LEU A 13 4.30 9.33 -5.17
C LEU A 13 5.21 8.29 -4.55
N ILE A 14 5.26 7.11 -5.16
CA ILE A 14 6.06 5.98 -4.75
C ILE A 14 6.57 5.26 -5.99
N ASP A 15 7.85 4.91 -5.99
CA ASP A 15 8.41 3.96 -6.95
C ASP A 15 8.18 2.55 -6.39
N ALA A 16 7.01 1.99 -6.70
CA ALA A 16 6.60 0.69 -6.19
C ALA A 16 7.54 -0.44 -6.65
N ASP A 17 8.10 -0.35 -7.86
CA ASP A 17 9.01 -1.35 -8.39
C ASP A 17 10.36 -1.30 -7.69
N ALA A 18 10.92 -0.10 -7.47
CA ALA A 18 12.13 0.04 -6.68
C ALA A 18 11.94 -0.48 -5.25
N LEU A 19 10.80 -0.19 -4.62
CA LEU A 19 10.50 -0.70 -3.27
C LEU A 19 10.36 -2.22 -3.24
N ARG A 20 9.71 -2.84 -4.24
CA ARG A 20 9.63 -4.31 -4.37
C ARG A 20 11.00 -4.95 -4.53
N HIS A 21 11.88 -4.35 -5.33
CA HIS A 21 13.25 -4.82 -5.49
C HIS A 21 14.05 -4.72 -4.19
N ALA A 22 13.91 -3.61 -3.45
CA ALA A 22 14.55 -3.44 -2.15
C ALA A 22 14.07 -4.50 -1.13
N LEU A 23 12.76 -4.76 -1.08
CA LEU A 23 12.18 -5.80 -0.23
C LEU A 23 12.63 -7.22 -0.63
N THR A 24 12.77 -7.47 -1.93
CA THR A 24 13.30 -8.75 -2.44
C THR A 24 14.77 -8.92 -2.05
N ALA A 25 15.59 -7.87 -2.14
CA ALA A 25 16.99 -7.90 -1.72
C ALA A 25 17.08 -8.18 -0.21
N LEU A 26 16.31 -7.44 0.59
CA LEU A 26 16.21 -7.65 2.03
C LEU A 26 15.83 -9.10 2.40
N ALA A 27 14.85 -9.68 1.70
CA ALA A 27 14.41 -11.06 1.92
C ALA A 27 15.48 -12.11 1.60
N ARG A 28 16.45 -11.81 0.72
CA ARG A 28 17.57 -12.71 0.41
C ARG A 28 18.68 -12.65 1.46
N GLU A 29 18.83 -11.49 2.10
CA GLU A 29 19.91 -11.23 3.06
C GLU A 29 19.49 -11.52 4.51
N SER A 30 18.18 -11.57 4.79
CA SER A 30 17.64 -11.78 6.13
C SER A 30 17.50 -13.27 6.46
N PRO A 31 18.23 -13.80 7.46
CA PRO A 31 18.18 -15.21 7.82
C PRO A 31 16.98 -15.58 8.71
N ASP A 32 16.32 -14.61 9.34
CA ASP A 32 15.18 -14.83 10.23
C ASP A 32 13.94 -14.00 9.83
N THR A 33 12.77 -14.59 10.03
CA THR A 33 11.49 -13.96 9.65
C THR A 33 11.17 -12.73 10.49
N GLY A 34 11.67 -12.62 11.73
CA GLY A 34 11.39 -11.50 12.62
C GLY A 34 12.05 -10.21 12.15
N SER A 35 13.35 -10.26 11.85
CA SER A 35 14.12 -9.16 11.29
C SER A 35 13.59 -8.75 9.92
N LEU A 36 13.27 -9.73 9.05
CA LEU A 36 12.70 -9.46 7.73
C LEU A 36 11.42 -8.63 7.81
N ARG A 37 10.50 -8.98 8.72
CA ARG A 37 9.25 -8.24 8.90
C ARG A 37 9.51 -6.81 9.39
N LYS A 38 10.36 -6.67 10.41
CA LYS A 38 10.69 -5.37 11.03
C LYS A 38 11.37 -4.43 10.02
N ASP A 39 12.37 -4.94 9.31
CA ASP A 39 13.16 -4.13 8.38
C ASP A 39 12.35 -3.81 7.11
N GLY A 40 11.53 -4.76 6.65
CA GLY A 40 10.58 -4.54 5.57
C GLY A 40 9.54 -3.48 5.92
N LEU A 41 9.01 -3.49 7.14
CA LEU A 41 8.15 -2.42 7.66
C LEU A 41 8.86 -1.07 7.66
N GLY A 42 10.15 -1.03 8.03
CA GLY A 42 10.97 0.17 7.95
C GLY A 42 11.00 0.79 6.55
N LEU A 43 11.27 -0.02 5.52
CA LEU A 43 11.31 0.43 4.12
C LEU A 43 9.94 0.92 3.63
N ILE A 44 8.88 0.16 3.90
CA ILE A 44 7.51 0.49 3.49
C ILE A 44 7.04 1.79 4.17
N LYS A 45 7.31 1.94 5.48
CA LYS A 45 6.98 3.14 6.25
C LYS A 45 7.73 4.36 5.74
N ALA A 46 9.01 4.24 5.41
CA ALA A 46 9.80 5.33 4.85
C ALA A 46 9.21 5.83 3.51
N ALA A 47 8.84 4.90 2.62
CA ALA A 47 8.22 5.22 1.35
C ALA A 47 6.84 5.90 1.54
N PHE A 48 6.02 5.40 2.46
CA PHE A 48 4.72 6.01 2.78
C PHE A 48 4.86 7.45 3.30
N ILE A 49 5.79 7.69 4.22
CA ILE A 49 6.04 9.03 4.77
C ILE A 49 6.52 9.99 3.67
N ALA A 50 7.43 9.54 2.81
CA ALA A 50 7.95 10.35 1.71
C ALA A 50 6.85 10.72 0.69
N GLY A 51 5.99 9.76 0.32
CA GLY A 51 4.85 9.99 -0.56
C GLY A 51 3.87 11.00 0.03
N ARG A 52 3.50 10.85 1.30
CA ARG A 52 2.61 11.81 2.01
C ARG A 52 3.22 13.19 2.13
N ALA A 53 4.52 13.29 2.42
CA ALA A 53 5.22 14.57 2.49
C ALA A 53 5.20 15.30 1.13
N THR A 54 5.25 14.55 0.02
CA THR A 54 5.14 15.12 -1.33
C THR A 54 3.75 15.71 -1.57
N VAL A 55 2.67 15.00 -1.22
CA VAL A 55 1.30 15.54 -1.32
C VAL A 55 1.13 16.76 -0.42
N GLN A 56 1.60 16.68 0.83
CA GLN A 56 1.52 17.79 1.77
C GLN A 56 2.20 19.05 1.22
N ARG A 57 3.42 18.90 0.68
CA ARG A 57 4.16 20.01 0.06
C ARG A 57 3.38 20.61 -1.09
N ALA A 58 2.83 19.78 -1.98
CA ALA A 58 2.08 20.26 -3.14
C ALA A 58 0.81 21.02 -2.75
N VAL A 59 0.12 20.60 -1.69
CA VAL A 59 -1.02 21.36 -1.14
C VAL A 59 -0.56 22.71 -0.56
N GLN A 60 0.51 22.70 0.23
CA GLN A 60 0.95 23.89 0.97
C GLN A 60 1.70 24.93 0.12
N GLN A 61 2.46 24.49 -0.87
CA GLN A 61 3.39 25.31 -1.64
C GLN A 61 2.91 25.52 -3.08
N ASP A 62 2.31 24.50 -3.69
CA ASP A 62 1.94 24.50 -5.10
C ASP A 62 0.44 24.73 -5.32
N GLY A 63 -0.35 24.85 -4.25
CA GLY A 63 -1.79 25.09 -4.30
C GLY A 63 -2.61 23.93 -4.84
N LEU A 64 -2.14 22.68 -4.66
CA LEU A 64 -2.85 21.48 -5.12
C LEU A 64 -4.29 21.44 -4.56
N PRO A 65 -5.33 21.30 -5.41
CA PRO A 65 -6.71 21.21 -4.95
C PRO A 65 -6.96 20.02 -4.02
N GLY A 66 -7.82 20.20 -3.01
CA GLY A 66 -8.06 19.18 -1.99
C GLY A 66 -8.55 17.83 -2.54
N LEU A 67 -9.40 17.84 -3.58
CA LEU A 67 -9.86 16.61 -4.23
C LEU A 67 -8.73 15.86 -4.94
N GLU A 68 -7.79 16.58 -5.56
CA GLU A 68 -6.63 15.98 -6.21
C GLU A 68 -5.64 15.44 -5.18
N ALA A 69 -5.47 16.15 -4.05
CA ALA A 69 -4.71 15.64 -2.93
C ALA A 69 -5.32 14.33 -2.37
N ALA A 70 -6.65 14.27 -2.22
CA ALA A 70 -7.34 13.09 -1.73
C ALA A 70 -7.16 11.89 -2.69
N ARG A 71 -7.30 12.12 -4.00
CA ARG A 71 -7.03 11.09 -5.03
C ARG A 71 -5.59 10.61 -5.00
N ALA A 72 -4.65 11.52 -4.83
CA ALA A 72 -3.23 11.18 -4.75
C ALA A 72 -2.92 10.34 -3.49
N LEU A 73 -3.52 10.68 -2.36
CA LEU A 73 -3.41 9.88 -1.13
C LEU A 73 -4.03 8.48 -1.29
N SER A 74 -5.21 8.37 -1.91
CA SER A 74 -5.81 7.07 -2.24
C SER A 74 -4.90 6.23 -3.15
N ALA A 75 -4.33 6.82 -4.20
CA ALA A 75 -3.43 6.12 -5.11
C ALA A 75 -2.12 5.69 -4.42
N LEU A 76 -1.58 6.51 -3.52
CA LEU A 76 -0.44 6.13 -2.67
C LEU A 76 -0.80 4.91 -1.79
N GLN A 77 -1.99 4.92 -1.21
CA GLN A 77 -2.46 3.81 -0.36
C GLN A 77 -2.63 2.51 -1.17
N ASP A 78 -3.19 2.59 -2.38
CA ASP A 78 -3.32 1.44 -3.29
C ASP A 78 -1.95 0.81 -3.58
N ALA A 79 -0.98 1.64 -3.96
CA ALA A 79 0.38 1.19 -4.26
C ALA A 79 1.05 0.55 -3.04
N LEU A 80 0.88 1.14 -1.85
CA LEU A 80 1.43 0.61 -0.61
C LEU A 80 0.83 -0.76 -0.26
N ILE A 81 -0.50 -0.91 -0.36
CA ILE A 81 -1.20 -2.18 -0.08
C ILE A 81 -0.77 -3.26 -1.06
N GLN A 82 -0.60 -2.94 -2.35
CA GLN A 82 -0.09 -3.88 -3.34
C GLN A 82 1.35 -4.32 -3.01
N VAL A 83 2.22 -3.39 -2.60
CA VAL A 83 3.58 -3.72 -2.17
C VAL A 83 3.57 -4.63 -0.94
N ILE A 84 2.77 -4.31 0.09
CA ILE A 84 2.63 -5.12 1.30
C ILE A 84 2.11 -6.52 0.95
N TYR A 85 1.09 -6.61 0.09
CA TYR A 85 0.53 -7.90 -0.34
C TYR A 85 1.59 -8.78 -1.00
N ASP A 86 2.32 -8.24 -1.98
CA ASP A 86 3.39 -8.99 -2.65
C ASP A 86 4.53 -9.35 -1.69
N PHE A 87 4.89 -8.45 -0.77
CA PHE A 87 5.89 -8.77 0.24
C PHE A 87 5.44 -9.96 1.10
N ALA A 88 4.17 -9.95 1.52
CA ALA A 88 3.57 -11.04 2.26
C ALA A 88 3.65 -12.36 1.47
N VAL A 89 3.12 -12.39 0.24
CA VAL A 89 2.94 -13.65 -0.50
C VAL A 89 4.21 -14.16 -1.19
N LYS A 90 5.21 -13.30 -1.42
CA LYS A 90 6.48 -13.70 -2.07
C LYS A 90 7.61 -13.99 -1.09
N HIS A 91 7.61 -13.34 0.08
CA HIS A 91 8.77 -13.37 0.98
C HIS A 91 8.47 -13.84 2.40
N VAL A 92 7.24 -13.69 2.91
CA VAL A 92 6.90 -14.05 4.29
C VAL A 92 6.08 -15.33 4.37
N TYR A 93 5.06 -15.46 3.53
CA TYR A 93 4.13 -16.59 3.47
C TYR A 93 4.04 -17.11 2.05
N TYR A 94 5.17 -17.58 1.52
CA TYR A 94 5.22 -18.14 0.18
C TYR A 94 4.43 -19.46 0.10
N ALA A 95 3.39 -19.50 -0.74
CA ALA A 95 2.67 -20.72 -1.06
C ALA A 95 3.40 -21.45 -2.19
N GLN A 96 4.02 -22.60 -1.89
CA GLN A 96 4.79 -23.37 -2.88
C GLN A 96 3.94 -23.91 -4.03
N ASN A 97 2.72 -24.39 -3.73
CA ASN A 97 1.79 -24.96 -4.71
C ASN A 97 0.37 -24.41 -4.46
N PRO A 98 0.10 -23.14 -4.79
CA PRO A 98 -1.17 -22.50 -4.48
C PRO A 98 -2.31 -23.09 -5.31
N THR A 99 -3.45 -23.30 -4.67
CA THR A 99 -4.69 -23.72 -5.31
C THR A 99 -5.65 -22.54 -5.44
N THR A 100 -6.90 -22.80 -5.86
CA THR A 100 -7.95 -21.78 -5.82
C THR A 100 -8.26 -21.29 -4.42
N ALA A 101 -7.91 -22.05 -3.36
CA ALA A 101 -8.11 -21.67 -1.97
C ALA A 101 -7.12 -20.60 -1.47
N GLU A 102 -5.95 -20.48 -2.10
CA GLU A 102 -4.92 -19.46 -1.81
C GLU A 102 -5.11 -18.20 -2.67
N ARG A 103 -6.37 -17.82 -2.90
CA ARG A 103 -6.75 -16.56 -3.57
C ARG A 103 -7.26 -15.57 -2.53
N LEU A 104 -6.85 -14.32 -2.66
CA LEU A 104 -7.28 -13.23 -1.80
C LEU A 104 -7.52 -11.99 -2.66
N SER A 105 -8.65 -11.31 -2.43
CA SER A 105 -8.91 -9.99 -2.97
C SER A 105 -9.04 -8.99 -1.82
N ILE A 106 -8.45 -7.82 -1.99
CA ILE A 106 -8.52 -6.71 -1.04
C ILE A 106 -9.33 -5.61 -1.71
N VAL A 107 -10.41 -5.18 -1.07
CA VAL A 107 -11.33 -4.18 -1.61
C VAL A 107 -11.29 -2.96 -0.71
N ALA A 108 -10.90 -1.82 -1.27
CA ALA A 108 -11.03 -0.53 -0.60
C ALA A 108 -12.51 -0.14 -0.52
N THR A 109 -12.95 0.31 0.66
CA THR A 109 -14.34 0.75 0.89
C THR A 109 -14.37 2.16 1.49
N GLY A 110 -15.55 2.69 1.78
CA GLY A 110 -15.68 4.03 2.37
C GLY A 110 -15.17 5.16 1.48
N GLY A 111 -14.59 6.21 2.09
CA GLY A 111 -13.99 7.34 1.38
C GLY A 111 -12.73 6.95 0.60
N TYR A 112 -11.94 6.01 1.14
CA TYR A 112 -10.79 5.46 0.44
C TYR A 112 -11.20 4.79 -0.88
N GLY A 113 -12.20 3.91 -0.85
CA GLY A 113 -12.71 3.22 -2.04
C GLY A 113 -13.28 4.13 -3.12
N ARG A 114 -13.67 5.37 -2.79
CA ARG A 114 -14.10 6.39 -3.77
C ARG A 114 -12.96 7.25 -4.31
N GLY A 115 -11.73 7.06 -3.84
CA GLY A 115 -10.60 7.93 -4.19
C GLY A 115 -10.61 9.27 -3.45
N GLU A 116 -11.27 9.33 -2.29
CA GLU A 116 -11.49 10.57 -1.51
C GLU A 116 -10.83 10.47 -0.12
N LEU A 117 -9.65 9.83 -0.02
CA LEU A 117 -8.95 9.66 1.25
C LEU A 117 -8.43 11.01 1.78
N ALA A 118 -8.97 11.48 2.91
CA ALA A 118 -8.52 12.73 3.51
C ALA A 118 -7.22 12.54 4.31
N PRO A 119 -6.43 13.62 4.52
CA PRO A 119 -5.22 13.55 5.33
C PRO A 119 -5.52 13.07 6.76
N GLY A 120 -4.96 11.93 7.14
CA GLY A 120 -5.11 11.38 8.49
C GLY A 120 -6.40 10.59 8.72
N SER A 121 -7.20 10.35 7.68
CA SER A 121 -8.31 9.40 7.74
C SER A 121 -7.81 7.96 7.86
N ASP A 122 -8.58 7.14 8.58
CA ASP A 122 -8.46 5.69 8.57
C ASP A 122 -8.84 5.12 7.20
N ILE A 123 -8.47 3.85 6.97
CA ILE A 123 -8.79 3.11 5.75
C ILE A 123 -9.66 1.90 6.07
N ASP A 124 -10.71 1.70 5.29
CA ASP A 124 -11.63 0.58 5.44
C ASP A 124 -11.39 -0.46 4.35
N LEU A 125 -10.99 -1.67 4.76
CA LEU A 125 -10.68 -2.78 3.85
C LEU A 125 -11.64 -3.95 4.04
N LEU A 126 -12.12 -4.50 2.92
CA LEU A 126 -12.82 -5.78 2.86
C LEU A 126 -11.92 -6.83 2.22
N PHE A 127 -11.64 -7.92 2.95
CA PHE A 127 -10.93 -9.08 2.42
C PHE A 127 -11.93 -10.12 1.92
N VAL A 128 -11.85 -10.42 0.62
CA VAL A 128 -12.69 -11.43 -0.04
C VAL A 128 -11.83 -12.65 -0.35
N ARG A 129 -12.28 -13.81 0.10
CA ARG A 129 -11.60 -15.10 -0.09
C ARG A 129 -12.58 -16.18 -0.53
N PRO A 130 -12.09 -17.26 -1.17
CA PRO A 130 -12.89 -18.46 -1.44
C PRO A 130 -13.56 -18.99 -0.17
N PHE A 131 -14.66 -19.73 -0.34
CA PHE A 131 -15.42 -20.30 0.77
C PHE A 131 -14.57 -21.13 1.74
N LYS A 132 -13.59 -21.86 1.21
CA LYS A 132 -12.66 -22.65 2.04
C LYS A 132 -11.62 -21.72 2.68
N GLN A 133 -11.70 -21.59 4.00
CA GLN A 133 -10.70 -20.90 4.81
C GLN A 133 -9.41 -21.71 4.90
N THR A 134 -8.26 -21.04 4.76
CA THR A 134 -6.93 -21.63 4.87
C THR A 134 -6.08 -20.84 5.85
N ALA A 135 -5.20 -21.52 6.59
CA ALA A 135 -4.26 -20.88 7.51
C ALA A 135 -3.33 -19.89 6.78
N TRP A 136 -3.02 -20.17 5.51
CA TRP A 136 -2.28 -19.25 4.65
C TRP A 136 -3.02 -17.93 4.46
N GLY A 137 -4.31 -17.98 4.11
CA GLY A 137 -5.12 -16.78 3.90
C GLY A 137 -5.25 -15.95 5.16
N GLU A 138 -5.43 -16.59 6.32
CA GLU A 138 -5.41 -15.91 7.63
C GLU A 138 -4.07 -15.22 7.89
N SER A 139 -2.96 -15.93 7.71
CA SER A 139 -1.61 -15.40 7.95
C SER A 139 -1.28 -14.19 7.08
N VAL A 140 -1.70 -14.22 5.80
CA VAL A 140 -1.52 -13.10 4.88
C VAL A 140 -2.37 -11.89 5.29
N ILE A 141 -3.65 -12.10 5.66
CA ILE A 141 -4.54 -11.02 6.10
C ILE A 141 -3.99 -10.38 7.38
N GLU A 142 -3.66 -11.17 8.40
CA GLU A 142 -3.10 -10.67 9.66
C GLU A 142 -1.83 -9.87 9.42
N PHE A 143 -0.94 -10.38 8.57
CA PHE A 143 0.27 -9.68 8.23
C PHE A 143 0.02 -8.33 7.56
N ILE A 144 -0.90 -8.27 6.60
CA ILE A 144 -1.27 -6.99 5.96
C ILE A 144 -1.81 -6.01 7.02
N LEU A 145 -2.69 -6.47 7.91
CA LEU A 145 -3.24 -5.63 8.98
C LEU A 145 -2.16 -5.12 9.94
N TYR A 146 -1.23 -5.98 10.37
CA TYR A 146 -0.11 -5.57 11.24
C TYR A 146 0.87 -4.62 10.56
N MET A 147 1.04 -4.70 9.23
CA MET A 147 1.90 -3.77 8.50
C MET A 147 1.26 -2.38 8.32
N LEU A 148 -0.07 -2.30 8.43
CA LEU A 148 -0.84 -1.06 8.29
C LEU A 148 -1.07 -0.33 9.63
N TRP A 149 -0.76 -0.95 10.77
CA TRP A 149 -0.97 -0.41 12.13
C TRP A 149 0.37 -0.21 12.86
#